data_AF-A0AAU8Y4F0-F1
#
_entry.id   AF-A0AAU8Y4F0-F1
#
_cell.length_a   1.000
_cell.length_b   1.000
_cell.length_c   1.000
_cell.angle_alpha   90.00
_cell.angle_beta   90.00
_cell.angle_gamma   90.00
#
_symmetry.space_group_name_H-M   'P 1'
#
loop_
_entity.id
_entity.type
_entity.pdbx_description
1 polymer ?
#
loop_
_entity_poly.entity_id
_entity_poly.type
_entity_poly.pdbx_seq_one_letter_code
_entity_poly.pdbx_strand_id
1 'polypeptide(L)'
;MNDYGMIIEPGTLRIQRLLPGPIERVWAYLTESDKRATWLAAGAMTLENGAPLELEFRNSDLAGEHEPPPAKYKQHGGCVSNRGHITCLFPPRLLSFTWAEQDQGRPSEVTFELTEQGSAVLLTVTHRRLANRDEMLSVAGGWHTHLDILLDRLHDRAPQPFWSTHARLEEEYRARL
;
A
#
# COMPACT_ATOMS: atom_id res chain seq x y z
N MET A 1 -5.11 -18.08 5.24
CA MET A 1 -5.13 -17.10 4.13
C MET A 1 -3.69 -17.02 3.61
N ASN A 2 -3.46 -16.79 2.31
CA ASN A 2 -2.10 -16.57 1.82
C ASN A 2 -1.79 -15.08 1.97
N ASP A 3 -0.80 -14.76 2.81
CA ASP A 3 -0.42 -13.36 3.08
C ASP A 3 0.50 -12.80 1.99
N TYR A 4 0.90 -13.60 1.01
CA TYR A 4 1.67 -13.13 -0.14
C TYR A 4 0.74 -12.63 -1.24
N GLY A 5 1.20 -11.58 -1.91
CA GLY A 5 0.62 -11.12 -3.15
C GLY A 5 0.77 -12.18 -4.24
N MET A 6 -0.27 -12.31 -5.05
CA MET A 6 -0.33 -13.23 -6.17
C MET A 6 -0.47 -12.44 -7.48
N ILE A 7 0.19 -12.92 -8.53
CA ILE A 7 -0.04 -12.41 -9.88
C ILE A 7 -1.28 -13.11 -10.42
N ILE A 8 -2.35 -12.34 -10.59
CA ILE A 8 -3.64 -12.87 -11.07
C ILE A 8 -3.78 -12.76 -12.60
N GLU A 9 -3.02 -11.86 -13.21
CA GLU A 9 -2.87 -11.67 -14.67
C GLU A 9 -1.59 -10.85 -14.94
N PRO A 10 -1.08 -10.79 -16.18
CA PRO A 10 0.12 -10.01 -16.49
C PRO A 10 0.01 -8.55 -16.04
N GLY A 11 0.96 -8.10 -15.22
CA GLY A 11 1.01 -6.72 -14.73
C GLY A 11 0.00 -6.39 -13.62
N THR A 12 -0.63 -7.40 -13.00
CA THR A 12 -1.58 -7.21 -11.90
C THR A 12 -1.22 -8.08 -10.69
N LEU A 13 -0.91 -7.42 -9.57
CA LEU A 13 -0.70 -8.01 -8.26
C LEU A 13 -1.96 -7.87 -7.40
N ARG A 14 -2.35 -8.95 -6.73
CA ARG A 14 -3.42 -8.95 -5.72
C ARG A 14 -2.91 -9.50 -4.40
N ILE A 15 -3.11 -8.77 -3.31
CA ILE A 15 -2.76 -9.17 -1.93
C ILE A 15 -3.95 -8.94 -1.01
N GLN A 16 -4.14 -9.82 -0.02
CA GLN A 16 -5.27 -9.77 0.90
C GLN A 16 -4.80 -9.79 2.36
N ARG A 17 -5.53 -9.08 3.22
CA ARG A 17 -5.34 -9.09 4.68
C ARG A 17 -6.69 -9.13 5.37
N LEU A 18 -6.79 -9.96 6.39
CA LEU A 18 -7.92 -9.92 7.32
C LEU A 18 -7.56 -8.98 8.47
N LEU A 19 -8.30 -7.88 8.59
CA LEU A 19 -8.07 -6.80 9.55
C LEU A 19 -9.14 -6.82 10.65
N PRO A 20 -8.85 -6.36 11.88
CA PRO A 20 -9.87 -6.21 12.89
C PRO A 20 -10.84 -5.09 12.49
N GLY A 21 -12.14 -5.37 12.59
CA GLY A 21 -13.18 -4.41 12.26
C GLY A 21 -13.34 -3.29 13.30
N PRO A 22 -14.34 -2.43 13.13
CA PRO A 22 -15.34 -2.44 12.04
C PRO A 22 -14.81 -1.85 10.72
N ILE A 23 -15.57 -1.94 9.63
CA ILE A 23 -15.16 -1.47 8.29
C ILE A 23 -14.83 0.03 8.27
N GLU A 24 -15.53 0.83 9.06
CA GLU A 24 -15.30 2.27 9.21
C GLU A 24 -13.91 2.57 9.78
N ARG A 25 -13.42 1.73 10.71
CA ARG A 25 -12.06 1.87 11.24
C ARG A 25 -11.03 1.63 10.14
N VAL A 26 -11.20 0.56 9.36
CA VAL A 26 -10.28 0.27 8.25
C VAL A 26 -10.33 1.36 7.18
N TRP A 27 -11.53 1.82 6.83
CA TRP A 27 -11.73 2.91 5.87
C TRP A 27 -11.06 4.22 6.29
N ALA A 28 -11.10 4.55 7.58
CA ALA A 28 -10.39 5.72 8.13
C ALA A 28 -8.87 5.62 7.92
N TYR A 29 -8.28 4.43 8.06
CA TYR A 29 -6.84 4.22 7.78
C TYR A 29 -6.49 4.30 6.29
N LEU A 30 -7.48 4.17 5.38
CA LEU A 30 -7.28 4.39 3.95
C LEU A 30 -7.42 5.87 3.55
N THR A 31 -8.33 6.60 4.20
CA THR A 31 -8.76 7.92 3.72
C THR A 31 -8.24 9.10 4.55
N GLU A 32 -8.08 8.95 5.87
CA GLU A 32 -7.59 10.02 6.74
C GLU A 32 -6.06 10.09 6.72
N SER A 33 -5.52 11.27 6.36
CA SER A 33 -4.07 11.49 6.18
C SER A 33 -3.25 11.05 7.39
N ASP A 34 -3.63 11.48 8.60
CA ASP A 34 -2.84 11.21 9.81
C ASP A 34 -2.80 9.72 10.15
N LYS A 35 -3.90 8.99 9.91
CA LYS A 35 -3.94 7.53 10.11
C LYS A 35 -3.18 6.81 9.01
N ARG A 36 -3.36 7.22 7.75
CA ARG A 36 -2.67 6.63 6.60
C ARG A 36 -1.15 6.84 6.69
N ALA A 37 -0.69 7.96 7.23
CA ALA A 37 0.71 8.24 7.49
C ALA A 37 1.37 7.25 8.46
N THR A 38 0.60 6.52 9.27
CA THR A 38 1.14 5.53 10.22
C THR A 38 1.52 4.19 9.59
N TRP A 39 1.12 3.95 8.32
CA TRP A 39 1.37 2.68 7.64
C TRP A 39 1.73 2.79 6.15
N LEU A 40 1.32 3.86 5.46
CA LEU A 40 1.55 4.06 4.03
C LEU A 40 2.17 5.44 3.74
N ALA A 41 1.36 6.49 3.79
CA ALA A 41 1.75 7.84 3.38
C ALA A 41 0.79 8.90 3.94
N ALA A 42 1.33 10.07 4.27
CA ALA A 42 0.53 11.26 4.54
C ALA A 42 0.02 11.88 3.23
N GLY A 43 -0.74 12.97 3.33
CA GLY A 43 -1.04 13.84 2.20
C GLY A 43 -2.54 14.02 1.93
N ALA A 44 -2.86 15.04 1.14
CA ALA A 44 -4.22 15.42 0.87
C ALA A 44 -4.93 14.40 -0.03
N MET A 45 -6.16 14.04 0.35
CA MET A 45 -7.03 13.17 -0.43
C MET A 45 -8.47 13.66 -0.28
N THR A 46 -8.98 14.34 -1.31
CA THR A 46 -10.40 14.70 -1.38
C THR A 46 -11.17 13.50 -1.90
N LEU A 47 -12.12 12.98 -1.11
CA LEU A 47 -12.91 11.79 -1.46
C LEU A 47 -14.00 12.10 -2.49
N GLU A 48 -13.58 12.35 -3.72
CA GLU A 48 -14.44 12.59 -4.87
C GLU A 48 -13.85 11.95 -6.13
N ASN A 49 -14.68 11.36 -6.99
CA ASN A 49 -14.21 10.78 -8.24
C ASN A 49 -13.58 11.87 -9.14
N GLY A 50 -12.38 11.60 -9.64
CA GLY A 50 -11.59 12.54 -10.44
C GLY A 50 -10.80 13.56 -9.62
N ALA A 51 -10.96 13.61 -8.30
CA ALA A 51 -10.19 14.53 -7.47
C ALA A 51 -8.71 14.13 -7.40
N PRO A 52 -7.79 15.11 -7.41
CA PRO A 52 -6.37 14.84 -7.24
C PRO A 52 -6.06 14.39 -5.81
N LEU A 53 -5.02 13.59 -5.67
CA LEU A 53 -4.46 13.19 -4.39
C LEU A 53 -2.93 13.24 -4.42
N GLU A 54 -2.34 13.45 -3.26
CA GLU A 54 -0.90 13.40 -3.04
C GLU A 54 -0.60 12.46 -1.88
N LEU A 55 0.35 11.56 -2.09
CA LEU A 55 0.85 10.61 -1.11
C LEU A 55 2.31 10.95 -0.81
N GLU A 56 2.58 11.40 0.41
CA GLU A 56 3.91 11.66 0.92
C GLU A 56 4.41 10.46 1.72
N PHE A 57 5.30 9.68 1.12
CA PHE A 57 5.90 8.50 1.73
C PHE A 57 7.07 8.89 2.63
N ARG A 58 7.02 8.42 3.88
CA ARG A 58 8.09 8.53 4.86
C ARG A 58 8.39 7.16 5.44
N ASN A 59 8.85 6.26 4.59
CA ASN A 59 9.00 4.84 4.93
C ASN A 59 9.91 4.62 6.14
N SER A 60 10.96 5.43 6.29
CA SER A 60 11.89 5.40 7.42
C SER A 60 11.25 5.77 8.76
N ASP A 61 10.10 6.45 8.76
CA ASP A 61 9.41 6.91 9.98
C ASP A 61 8.31 5.93 10.43
N LEU A 62 7.94 4.94 9.60
CA LEU A 62 6.80 4.05 9.85
C LEU A 62 7.01 3.08 11.02
N ALA A 63 8.26 2.65 11.23
CA ALA A 63 8.63 1.63 12.21
C ALA A 63 9.27 2.18 13.50
N GLY A 64 9.42 3.50 13.63
CA GLY A 64 10.06 4.15 14.78
C GLY A 64 11.59 3.97 14.85
N GLU A 65 12.13 2.85 14.38
CA GLU A 65 13.57 2.63 14.20
C GLU A 65 14.01 3.16 12.83
N HIS A 66 14.95 4.13 12.84
CA HIS A 66 15.48 4.73 11.62
C HIS A 66 16.55 3.81 11.01
N GLU A 67 16.12 2.78 10.30
CA GLU A 67 17.01 1.95 9.50
C GLU A 67 17.45 2.69 8.23
N PRO A 68 18.74 2.68 7.87
CA PRO A 68 19.16 3.23 6.59
C PRO A 68 18.56 2.40 5.43
N PRO A 69 18.03 3.05 4.38
CA PRO A 69 17.51 2.33 3.22
C PRO A 69 18.64 1.54 2.53
N PRO A 70 18.34 0.35 1.97
CA PRO A 70 19.29 -0.37 1.11
C PRO A 70 19.73 0.50 -0.06
N ALA A 71 20.94 0.24 -0.60
CA ALA A 71 21.53 1.07 -1.66
C ALA A 71 20.58 1.28 -2.87
N LYS A 72 19.83 0.25 -3.26
CA LYS A 72 18.81 0.29 -4.32
C LYS A 72 17.69 1.31 -4.04
N TYR A 73 17.34 1.53 -2.78
CA TYR A 73 16.25 2.39 -2.33
C TYR A 73 16.73 3.65 -1.62
N LYS A 74 18.00 4.04 -1.78
CA LYS A 74 18.58 5.22 -1.12
C LYS A 74 17.76 6.50 -1.37
N GLN A 75 17.19 6.66 -2.57
CA GLN A 75 16.31 7.78 -2.93
C GLN A 75 14.96 7.79 -2.20
N HIS A 76 14.54 6.65 -1.65
CA HIS A 76 13.29 6.47 -0.88
C HIS A 76 13.51 6.54 0.64
N GLY A 77 14.72 6.89 1.09
CA GLY A 77 15.00 7.09 2.52
C GLY A 77 14.44 8.39 3.11
N GLY A 78 14.15 9.36 2.25
CA GLY A 78 13.53 10.64 2.62
C GLY A 78 12.05 10.69 2.25
N CYS A 79 11.48 11.90 2.22
CA CYS A 79 10.11 12.10 1.76
C CYS A 79 10.02 11.90 0.25
N VAL A 80 9.18 10.97 -0.20
CA VAL A 80 8.87 10.75 -1.62
C VAL A 80 7.41 11.11 -1.88
N SER A 81 7.16 12.07 -2.76
CA SER A 81 5.79 12.41 -3.19
C SER A 81 5.37 11.53 -4.37
N ASN A 82 4.15 11.04 -4.31
CA ASN A 82 3.46 10.34 -5.38
C ASN A 82 2.12 11.02 -5.62
N ARG A 83 1.85 11.38 -6.87
CA ARG A 83 0.62 12.06 -7.28
C ARG A 83 -0.25 11.14 -8.11
N GLY A 84 -1.55 11.34 -7.97
CA GLY A 84 -2.56 10.68 -8.79
C GLY A 84 -3.92 11.33 -8.63
N HIS A 85 -4.95 10.63 -9.08
CA HIS A 85 -6.34 11.02 -8.92
C HIS A 85 -7.23 9.81 -8.63
N ILE A 86 -8.35 10.05 -7.94
CA ILE A 86 -9.33 9.00 -7.63
C ILE A 86 -10.06 8.58 -8.92
N THR A 87 -10.04 7.29 -9.22
CA THR A 87 -10.70 6.71 -10.40
C THR A 87 -12.05 6.08 -10.07
N CYS A 88 -12.22 5.62 -8.82
CA CYS A 88 -13.46 4.99 -8.36
C CYS A 88 -13.58 5.10 -6.84
N LEU A 89 -14.79 5.42 -6.37
CA LEU A 89 -15.05 5.65 -4.96
C LEU A 89 -16.47 5.20 -4.58
N PHE A 90 -16.55 4.20 -3.69
CA PHE A 90 -17.79 3.74 -3.06
C PHE A 90 -17.55 3.55 -1.56
N PRO A 91 -17.62 4.62 -0.74
CA PRO A 91 -17.34 4.54 0.68
C PRO A 91 -18.38 3.69 1.43
N PRO A 92 -17.99 2.90 2.45
CA PRO A 92 -16.64 2.62 2.92
C PRO A 92 -16.04 1.34 2.30
N ARG A 93 -16.45 0.95 1.08
CA ARG A 93 -16.17 -0.38 0.50
C ARG A 93 -15.11 -0.39 -0.58
N LEU A 94 -14.95 0.68 -1.35
CA LEU A 94 -14.03 0.70 -2.48
C LEU A 94 -13.40 2.08 -2.66
N LEU A 95 -12.08 2.10 -2.79
CA LEU A 95 -11.28 3.26 -3.18
C LEU A 95 -10.29 2.83 -4.27
N SER A 96 -10.30 3.47 -5.42
CA SER A 96 -9.31 3.28 -6.48
C SER A 96 -8.72 4.61 -6.92
N PHE A 97 -7.43 4.60 -7.21
CA PHE A 97 -6.73 5.77 -7.72
C PHE A 97 -5.49 5.39 -8.53
N THR A 98 -5.05 6.32 -9.37
CA THR A 98 -3.82 6.18 -10.16
C THR A 98 -2.58 6.37 -9.30
N TRP A 99 -1.49 5.72 -9.70
CA TRP A 99 -0.24 5.67 -8.95
C TRP A 99 0.92 6.17 -9.81
N ALA A 100 1.75 7.03 -9.21
CA ALA A 100 2.94 7.60 -9.82
C ALA A 100 2.67 8.21 -11.20
N GLU A 101 1.67 9.10 -11.29
CA GLU A 101 1.39 9.80 -12.55
C GLU A 101 2.60 10.61 -13.00
N GLN A 102 3.07 10.32 -14.21
CA GLN A 102 4.09 11.09 -14.90
C GLN A 102 3.46 11.73 -16.15
N ASP A 103 4.05 12.83 -16.62
CA ASP A 103 3.56 13.60 -17.77
C ASP A 103 3.44 12.77 -19.07
N GLN A 104 4.09 11.61 -19.15
CA GLN A 104 4.03 10.70 -20.30
C GLN A 104 3.84 9.24 -19.85
N GLY A 105 2.64 8.70 -20.05
CA GLY A 105 2.35 7.28 -19.85
C GLY A 105 0.94 7.01 -19.36
N ARG A 106 0.55 5.73 -19.36
CA ARG A 106 -0.66 5.30 -18.66
C ARG A 106 -0.25 4.90 -17.24
N PRO A 107 -0.72 5.60 -16.20
CA PRO A 107 -0.30 5.30 -14.84
C PRO A 107 -0.80 3.93 -14.40
N SER A 108 -0.05 3.33 -13.48
CA SER A 108 -0.54 2.17 -12.74
C SER A 108 -1.69 2.58 -11.82
N GLU A 109 -2.45 1.61 -11.36
CA GLU A 109 -3.68 1.89 -10.60
C GLU A 109 -3.80 0.93 -9.43
N VAL A 110 -4.17 1.46 -8.28
CA VAL A 110 -4.36 0.71 -7.05
C VAL A 110 -5.82 0.77 -6.65
N THR A 111 -6.39 -0.39 -6.33
CA THR A 111 -7.75 -0.56 -5.84
C THR A 111 -7.72 -1.22 -4.48
N PHE A 112 -8.37 -0.60 -3.50
CA PHE A 112 -8.67 -1.14 -2.19
C PHE A 112 -10.14 -1.55 -2.15
N GLU A 113 -10.41 -2.80 -1.80
CA GLU A 113 -11.76 -3.33 -1.59
C GLU A 113 -11.88 -3.83 -0.14
N LEU A 114 -12.91 -3.39 0.56
CA LEU A 114 -13.23 -3.79 1.93
C LEU A 114 -14.51 -4.62 1.95
N THR A 115 -14.44 -5.80 2.56
CA THR A 115 -15.60 -6.69 2.76
C THR A 115 -15.69 -7.12 4.22
N GLU A 116 -16.83 -6.88 4.85
CA GLU A 116 -17.08 -7.33 6.22
C GLU A 116 -17.16 -8.87 6.31
N GLN A 117 -16.49 -9.44 7.30
CA GLN A 117 -16.48 -10.86 7.63
C GLN A 117 -16.68 -11.04 9.12
N GLY A 118 -17.94 -10.98 9.57
CA GLY A 118 -18.28 -11.01 11.00
C GLY A 118 -17.68 -9.80 11.72
N SER A 119 -16.79 -10.03 12.68
CA SER A 119 -16.07 -8.97 13.41
C SER A 119 -14.78 -8.50 12.72
N ALA A 120 -14.42 -9.10 11.60
CA ALA A 120 -13.24 -8.77 10.83
C ALA A 120 -13.60 -8.12 9.49
N VAL A 121 -12.61 -7.54 8.83
CA VAL A 121 -12.75 -6.89 7.51
C VAL A 121 -11.68 -7.45 6.60
N LEU A 122 -12.09 -8.07 5.51
CA LEU A 122 -11.16 -8.48 4.46
C LEU A 122 -10.81 -7.27 3.61
N LEU A 123 -9.56 -6.84 3.70
CA LEU A 123 -8.96 -5.89 2.77
C LEU A 123 -8.34 -6.65 1.60
N THR A 124 -8.72 -6.28 0.38
CA THR A 124 -8.06 -6.69 -0.86
C THR A 124 -7.41 -5.48 -1.49
N VAL A 125 -6.11 -5.58 -1.78
CA VAL A 125 -5.37 -4.58 -2.56
C VAL A 125 -5.04 -5.19 -3.92
N THR A 126 -5.43 -4.51 -4.99
CA THR A 126 -5.10 -4.88 -6.36
C THR A 126 -4.30 -3.74 -6.99
N HIS A 127 -3.06 -4.00 -7.41
CA HIS A 127 -2.23 -3.05 -8.14
C HIS A 127 -2.05 -3.56 -9.58
N ARG A 128 -2.54 -2.80 -10.56
CA ARG A 128 -2.58 -3.17 -11.97
C ARG A 128 -1.78 -2.23 -12.86
N ARG A 129 -1.52 -2.70 -14.08
CA ARG A 129 -0.74 -2.01 -15.14
C ARG A 129 0.72 -1.80 -14.76
N LEU A 130 1.30 -2.77 -14.05
CA LEU A 130 2.73 -2.82 -13.75
C LEU A 130 3.50 -3.19 -15.03
N ALA A 131 4.50 -2.39 -15.38
CA ALA A 131 5.11 -2.44 -16.71
C ALA A 131 6.03 -3.65 -16.92
N ASN A 132 6.70 -4.11 -15.86
CA ASN A 132 7.67 -5.20 -15.94
C ASN A 132 7.80 -5.99 -14.63
N ARG A 133 8.58 -7.08 -14.69
CA ARG A 133 8.80 -7.99 -13.55
C ARG A 133 9.50 -7.31 -12.38
N ASP A 134 10.44 -6.42 -12.62
CA ASP A 134 11.15 -5.71 -11.55
C ASP A 134 10.22 -4.77 -10.78
N GLU A 135 9.32 -4.10 -11.49
CA GLU A 135 8.25 -3.29 -10.89
C GLU A 135 7.29 -4.16 -10.08
N MET A 136 6.85 -5.30 -10.62
CA MET A 136 6.01 -6.25 -9.89
C MET A 136 6.67 -6.74 -8.60
N LEU A 137 7.97 -7.09 -8.63
CA LEU A 137 8.71 -7.52 -7.44
C LEU A 137 8.81 -6.40 -6.41
N SER A 138 9.14 -5.18 -6.84
CA SER A 138 9.24 -4.02 -5.94
C SER A 138 7.90 -3.67 -5.30
N VAL A 139 6.83 -3.70 -6.09
CA VAL A 139 5.47 -3.43 -5.62
C VAL A 139 4.96 -4.53 -4.69
N ALA A 140 5.29 -5.79 -4.96
CA ALA A 140 4.92 -6.91 -4.10
C ALA A 140 5.58 -6.83 -2.72
N GLY A 141 6.89 -6.56 -2.67
CA GLY A 141 7.63 -6.35 -1.42
C GLY A 141 7.11 -5.14 -0.65
N GLY A 142 6.89 -4.02 -1.35
CA GLY A 142 6.35 -2.78 -0.78
C GLY A 142 4.96 -2.98 -0.16
N TRP A 143 3.99 -3.47 -0.93
CA TRP A 143 2.63 -3.68 -0.42
C TRP A 143 2.58 -4.65 0.75
N HIS A 144 3.31 -5.76 0.68
CA HIS A 144 3.37 -6.72 1.78
C HIS A 144 3.87 -6.04 3.06
N THR A 145 4.97 -5.30 2.97
CA THR A 145 5.55 -4.58 4.12
C THR A 145 4.56 -3.56 4.71
N HIS A 146 3.96 -2.71 3.87
CA HIS A 146 2.99 -1.71 4.33
C HIS A 146 1.75 -2.35 4.96
N LEU A 147 1.25 -3.46 4.40
CA LEU A 147 0.08 -4.16 4.91
C LEU A 147 0.34 -4.86 6.25
N ASP A 148 1.55 -5.35 6.48
CA ASP A 148 1.93 -5.91 7.77
C ASP A 148 2.00 -4.80 8.84
N ILE A 149 2.52 -3.61 8.48
CA ILE A 149 2.49 -2.43 9.36
C ILE A 149 1.06 -2.02 9.68
N LEU A 150 0.16 -1.97 8.68
CA LEU A 150 -1.26 -1.67 8.91
C LEU A 150 -1.90 -2.66 9.88
N LEU A 151 -1.62 -3.95 9.70
CA LEU A 151 -2.12 -5.01 10.58
C LEU A 151 -1.63 -4.81 12.01
N ASP A 152 -0.34 -4.53 12.20
CA ASP A 152 0.23 -4.25 13.53
C ASP A 152 -0.40 -3.01 14.17
N ARG A 153 -0.55 -1.92 13.41
CA ARG A 153 -1.20 -0.69 13.89
C ARG A 153 -2.66 -0.92 14.32
N LEU A 154 -3.41 -1.74 13.58
CA LEU A 154 -4.81 -2.04 13.91
C LEU A 154 -4.96 -3.02 15.10
N HIS A 155 -3.91 -3.79 15.40
CA HIS A 155 -3.81 -4.63 16.59
C HIS A 155 -3.10 -3.95 17.77
N ASP A 156 -2.79 -2.64 17.67
CA ASP A 156 -2.07 -1.87 18.68
C ASP A 156 -0.69 -2.47 19.03
N ARG A 157 -0.03 -3.08 18.05
CA ARG A 157 1.33 -3.60 18.14
C ARG A 157 2.34 -2.63 17.54
N ALA A 158 3.58 -2.70 18.03
CA ALA A 158 4.68 -1.99 17.41
C ALA A 158 5.01 -2.65 16.05
N PRO A 159 5.03 -1.89 14.94
CA PRO A 159 5.37 -2.43 13.63
C PRO A 159 6.83 -2.86 13.56
N GLN A 160 7.10 -3.84 12.70
CA GLN A 160 8.47 -4.29 12.41
C GLN A 160 9.26 -3.24 11.61
N PRO A 161 10.60 -3.25 11.70
CA PRO A 161 11.46 -2.36 10.90
C PRO A 161 11.20 -2.52 9.39
N PHE A 162 10.95 -1.39 8.72
CA PHE A 162 10.47 -1.36 7.34
C PHE A 162 11.49 -1.95 6.36
N TRP A 163 12.75 -1.49 6.42
CA TRP A 163 13.74 -1.81 5.39
C TRP A 163 14.24 -3.25 5.50
N SER A 164 14.46 -3.73 6.73
CA SER A 164 14.80 -5.14 6.96
C SER A 164 13.67 -6.08 6.51
N THR A 165 12.41 -5.72 6.77
CA THR A 165 11.25 -6.52 6.35
C THR A 165 11.09 -6.51 4.83
N HIS A 166 11.19 -5.33 4.20
CA HIS A 166 11.10 -5.17 2.75
C HIS A 166 12.18 -5.97 2.02
N ALA A 167 13.44 -5.89 2.45
CA ALA A 167 14.55 -6.60 1.81
C ALA A 167 14.37 -8.12 1.86
N ARG A 168 13.92 -8.66 3.00
CA ARG A 168 13.60 -10.08 3.15
C ARG A 168 12.46 -10.48 2.22
N LEU A 169 11.37 -9.71 2.20
CA LEU A 169 10.20 -10.01 1.38
C LEU A 169 10.50 -9.92 -0.12
N GLU A 170 11.33 -8.98 -0.57
CA GLU A 170 11.74 -8.88 -1.98
C GLU A 170 12.45 -10.16 -2.43
N GLU A 171 13.34 -10.72 -1.61
CA GLU A 171 14.02 -11.98 -1.92
C GLU A 171 13.05 -13.17 -1.94
N GLU A 172 12.11 -13.23 -0.99
CA GLU A 172 11.07 -14.25 -0.96
C GLU A 172 10.15 -14.17 -2.19
N TYR A 173 9.79 -12.97 -2.65
CA TYR A 173 9.02 -12.79 -3.87
C TYR A 173 9.83 -13.12 -5.12
N ARG A 174 11.13 -12.83 -5.16
CA ARG A 174 12.02 -13.18 -6.27
C ARG A 174 12.09 -14.69 -6.50
N ALA A 175 12.01 -15.49 -5.43
CA ALA A 175 11.98 -16.94 -5.51
C ALA A 175 10.61 -17.50 -5.98
N ARG A 176 9.53 -16.72 -5.83
CA ARG A 176 8.15 -17.16 -6.09
C ARG A 176 7.57 -16.67 -7.42
N LEU A 177 7.91 -15.45 -7.83
CA LEU A 177 7.47 -14.79 -9.06
C LEU A 177 8.57 -14.89 -10.09
#